data_AF-A0AAV3X7M5-F1
#
_entry.id   AF-A0AAV3X7M5-F1
#
_cell.length_a   1.000
_cell.length_b   1.000
_cell.length_c   1.000
_cell.angle_alpha   90.00
_cell.angle_beta   90.00
_cell.angle_gamma   90.00
#
_symmetry.space_group_name_H-M   'P 1'
#
loop_
_entity.id
_entity.type
_entity.pdbx_description
1 polymer ?
#
loop_
_entity_poly.entity_id
_entity_poly.type
_entity_poly.pdbx_seq_one_letter_code
_entity_poly.pdbx_strand_id
1 'polypeptide(L)' 'MSIERTVVYRWTHERTDPTGETIAEITKALLEINPDAAREFVKLYLGDIIEAKEDAATGIE' A
#
# COMPACT_ATOMS: atom_id res chain seq x y z
N MET A 1 8.35 -14.18 -5.50
CA MET A 1 7.70 -14.09 -4.18
C MET A 1 7.11 -15.46 -3.81
N SER A 2 7.71 -16.21 -2.88
CA SER A 2 7.07 -17.39 -2.28
C SER A 2 6.47 -16.97 -0.95
N ILE A 3 5.26 -16.40 -1.00
CA ILE A 3 4.50 -16.06 0.20
C ILE A 3 3.49 -17.17 0.44
N GLU A 4 3.56 -17.79 1.62
CA GLU A 4 2.63 -18.84 1.98
C GLU A 4 1.22 -18.28 2.13
N ARG A 5 0.22 -19.04 1.66
CA ARG A 5 -1.20 -18.67 1.78
C ARG A 5 -1.59 -18.36 3.23
N THR A 6 -1.00 -19.07 4.19
CA THR A 6 -1.21 -18.86 5.63
C THR A 6 -0.77 -17.48 6.10
N VAL A 7 0.26 -16.90 5.48
CA VAL A 7 0.75 -15.55 5.79
C VAL A 7 -0.24 -14.51 5.28
N VAL A 8 -0.71 -14.66 4.04
CA VAL A 8 -1.75 -13.79 3.46
C VAL A 8 -3.03 -13.85 4.30
N TYR A 9 -3.43 -15.05 4.75
CA TYR A 9 -4.57 -15.23 5.65
C TYR A 9 -4.42 -14.43 6.95
N ARG A 10 -3.21 -14.35 7.51
CA ARG A 10 -2.98 -13.56 8.74
C ARG A 10 -3.11 -12.06 8.49
N TRP A 11 -2.65 -11.57 7.35
CA TRP A 11 -2.80 -10.17 6.96
C TRP A 11 -4.27 -9.77 6.83
N THR A 12 -5.07 -10.59 6.15
CA THR A 12 -6.50 -10.29 5.93
C THR A 12 -7.38 -10.43 7.16
N HIS A 13 -6.85 -11.05 8.23
CA HIS A 13 -7.51 -11.17 9.52
C HIS A 13 -6.84 -10.31 10.60
N GLU A 14 -6.05 -9.31 10.18
CA GLU A 14 -5.45 -8.29 11.07
C GLU A 14 -4.58 -8.90 12.20
N ARG A 15 -4.07 -10.12 11.99
CA ARG A 15 -3.25 -10.83 12.98
C ARG A 15 -1.78 -10.42 12.92
N THR A 16 -1.34 -9.95 11.77
CA THR A 16 0.05 -9.55 11.50
C THR A 16 0.02 -8.64 10.28
N ASP A 17 0.82 -7.58 10.29
CA ASP A 17 0.96 -6.71 9.13
C ASP A 17 2.02 -7.26 8.15
N PRO A 18 1.87 -7.03 6.84
CA PRO A 18 2.94 -7.26 5.88
C PRO A 18 4.13 -6.34 6.19
N THR A 19 5.35 -6.82 5.93
CA THR A 19 6.55 -5.97 6.07
C THR A 19 6.58 -4.89 5.00
N GLY A 20 7.27 -3.76 5.26
CA GLY A 20 7.45 -2.69 4.27
C GLY A 20 8.06 -3.18 2.94
N GLU A 21 9.00 -4.14 3.01
CA GLU A 21 9.55 -4.81 1.83
C GLU A 21 8.47 -5.60 1.06
N THR A 22 7.61 -6.32 1.77
CA THR A 22 6.51 -7.09 1.16
C THR A 22 5.51 -6.16 0.47
N ILE A 23 5.16 -5.04 1.08
CA ILE A 23 4.27 -4.03 0.49
C ILE A 23 4.88 -3.45 -0.79
N ALA A 24 6.18 -3.15 -0.79
CA ALA A 24 6.89 -2.65 -1.97
C ALA A 24 6.87 -3.67 -3.11
N GLU A 25 7.13 -4.95 -2.81
CA GLU A 25 7.12 -6.02 -3.80
C GLU A 25 5.70 -6.31 -4.33
N ILE A 26 4.66 -6.26 -3.48
CA ILE A 26 3.25 -6.33 -3.92
C ILE A 26 2.93 -5.17 -4.88
N THR A 27 3.38 -3.96 -4.54
CA THR A 27 3.15 -2.77 -5.36
C THR A 27 3.83 -2.90 -6.74
N LYS A 28 5.06 -3.42 -6.79
CA LYS A 28 5.76 -3.69 -8.07
C LYS A 28 5.03 -4.75 -8.90
N ALA A 29 4.59 -5.84 -8.29
CA ALA A 29 3.83 -6.88 -8.98
C ALA A 29 2.49 -6.34 -9.51
N LEU A 30 1.79 -5.52 -8.73
CA LEU A 30 0.58 -4.83 -9.19
C LEU A 30 0.88 -3.90 -10.36
N LEU A 31 2.01 -3.19 -10.35
CA LEU A 31 2.40 -2.26 -11.42
C LEU A 31 2.57 -2.98 -12.77
N GLU A 32 3.10 -4.20 -12.76
CA GLU A 32 3.26 -5.03 -13.96
C GLU A 32 1.91 -5.53 -14.52
N ILE A 33 0.91 -5.73 -13.66
CA ILE A 33 -0.40 -6.25 -14.03
C ILE A 33 -1.37 -5.13 -14.41
N ASN A 34 -1.50 -4.13 -13.52
CA ASN A 34 -2.35 -2.97 -13.68
C ASN A 34 -1.75 -1.77 -12.90
N PRO A 35 -1.21 -0.75 -13.60
CA PRO A 35 -0.58 0.39 -12.95
C PRO A 35 -1.55 1.26 -12.14
N ASP A 36 -2.84 1.31 -12.50
CA ASP A 36 -3.85 2.02 -11.70
C ASP A 36 -4.13 1.31 -10.38
N ALA A 37 -4.16 -0.03 -10.38
CA ALA A 37 -4.31 -0.81 -9.15
C ALA A 37 -3.11 -0.63 -8.20
N ALA A 38 -1.89 -0.51 -8.73
CA ALA A 38 -0.71 -0.23 -7.93
C ALA A 38 -0.78 1.16 -7.26
N ARG A 39 -1.21 2.19 -8.01
CA ARG A 39 -1.41 3.54 -7.48
C ARG A 39 -2.46 3.56 -6.38
N GLU A 40 -3.60 2.92 -6.62
CA GLU A 40 -4.69 2.86 -5.64
C GLU A 40 -4.29 2.07 -4.40
N PHE A 41 -3.54 0.98 -4.54
CA PHE A 41 -3.01 0.22 -3.41
C PHE A 41 -2.10 1.06 -2.51
N VAL A 42 -1.19 1.84 -3.10
CA VAL A 42 -0.32 2.76 -2.34
C VAL A 42 -1.15 3.86 -1.69
N LYS A 43 -2.17 4.40 -2.37
CA LYS A 43 -3.07 5.41 -1.79
C LYS A 43 -3.87 4.83 -0.62
N LEU A 44 -4.37 3.60 -0.71
CA LEU A 44 -5.08 2.96 0.39
C LEU A 44 -4.17 2.64 1.58
N TYR A 45 -2.89 2.36 1.32
CA TYR A 45 -1.92 2.01 2.38
C TYR A 45 -1.24 3.23 3.03
N LEU A 46 -0.98 4.29 2.27
CA LEU A 46 -0.27 5.50 2.72
C LEU A 46 -1.12 6.78 2.65
N GLY A 47 -2.38 6.69 2.26
CA GLY A 47 -3.23 7.82 1.83
C GLY A 47 -3.27 8.98 2.80
N ASP A 48 -3.44 8.72 4.10
CA ASP A 48 -3.45 9.76 5.13
C ASP A 48 -2.14 10.55 5.20
N ILE A 49 -1.00 9.92 4.87
CA ILE A 49 0.33 10.55 4.86
C ILE A 49 0.51 11.41 3.59
N ILE A 50 -0.15 11.05 2.48
CA ILE A 50 -0.05 11.78 1.21
C ILE A 50 -1.05 12.94 1.18
N GLU A 51 -2.28 12.75 1.66
CA GLU A 51 -3.30 13.81 1.76
C GLU A 51 -2.93 14.89 2.78
N ALA A 52 -2.30 14.52 3.92
CA ALA A 52 -1.76 15.50 4.87
C ALA A 52 -0.73 16.46 4.25
N LYS A 53 -0.13 16.09 3.11
CA LYS A 53 0.81 16.95 2.37
C LYS A 53 0.11 17.88 1.38
N GLU A 54 -1.09 17.56 0.92
CA GLU A 54 -1.90 18.43 0.05
C GLU A 54 -2.60 19.53 0.87
N ASP A 55 -3.10 19.23 2.08
CA ASP A 55 -3.65 20.23 3.01
C ASP A 55 -2.59 21.21 3.53
N ALA A 56 -1.34 20.76 3.71
CA ALA A 56 -0.23 21.63 4.13
C ALA A 56 0.25 22.60 3.03
N ALA A 57 -0.09 22.35 1.76
CA ALA A 57 0.31 23.19 0.62
C ALA A 57 -0.77 24.21 0.19
N THR A 58 -2.01 24.07 0.69
CA THR A 58 -3.16 24.95 0.37
C THR A 58 -3.46 25.97 1.50
N GLY A 59 -2.71 25.96 2.59
CA GLY A 59 -2.93 26.85 3.75
C GLY A 59 -2.23 28.22 3.72
N ILE A 60 -1.92 28.76 2.54
CA ILE A 60 -1.41 30.15 2.39
C ILE A 60 -2.32 30.92 1.43
N GLU A 61 -3.51 31.28 1.91
CA GLU A 61 -4.32 32.39 1.38
C GLU A 61 -4.82 33.26 2.53
#